data_AF-A0A1G2ZXY9-F1
#
_entry.id   AF-A0A1G2ZXY9-F1
#
_cell.length_a   1.000
_cell.length_b   1.000
_cell.length_c   1.000
_cell.angle_alpha   90.00
_cell.angle_beta   90.00
_cell.angle_gamma   90.00
#
_symmetry.space_group_name_H-M   'P 1'
#
loop_
_entity.id
_entity.type
_entity.pdbx_description
1 polymer ?
#
loop_
_entity_poly.entity_id
_entity_poly.type
_entity_poly.pdbx_seq_one_letter_code
_entity_poly.pdbx_strand_id
1 'polypeptide(L)'
;MVALRSGRTSAQTGMTCSIDPTAEGIKQLRSLTRQLRTIGNPQETLAMIEAALGPQMVSISGVPASTHFARVMVAADFRMKRLAMNLEQPPIAGLPNYLSLVPATRTGMQNMLPRWWLAPQYEPLLTDPDGLSWELRGQGVQCLTEEEFVQQDGTRQATGRAGAAATKWANNMTARFDELAAKDSVFGQLRNVMDLAVVAALIEKEDLRSRAGVDLPYLTHDGTVMQFCEPTRVNSQTSFLKKGQNWVISASGGVQIYPWEIADKRATAESLVPVRAEALRQGPGWWWN
;
A
#
# COMPACT_ATOMS: atom_id res chain seq x y z
N MET A 1 -4.47 13.08 15.98
CA MET A 1 -3.70 12.46 14.88
C MET A 1 -4.18 11.02 14.68
N VAL A 2 -4.48 10.59 13.46
CA VAL A 2 -5.08 9.26 13.21
C VAL A 2 -4.14 8.11 13.61
N ALA A 3 -2.85 8.21 13.29
CA ALA A 3 -1.87 7.19 13.66
C ALA A 3 -1.82 6.94 15.18
N LEU A 4 -1.72 8.00 15.99
CA LEU A 4 -1.73 7.90 17.45
C LEU A 4 -3.05 7.34 18.02
N ARG A 5 -4.19 7.73 17.44
CA ARG A 5 -5.52 7.18 17.79
C ARG A 5 -5.64 5.68 17.50
N SER A 6 -5.05 5.25 16.39
CA SER A 6 -5.05 3.86 15.96
C SER A 6 -3.86 3.05 16.48
N GLY A 7 -2.94 3.67 17.24
CA GLY A 7 -1.69 3.02 17.69
C GLY A 7 -1.97 1.70 18.40
N ARG A 8 -2.82 1.72 19.42
CA ARG A 8 -3.20 0.52 20.20
C ARG A 8 -4.02 -0.50 19.41
N THR A 9 -5.00 -0.05 18.62
CA THR A 9 -5.88 -0.97 17.85
C THR A 9 -5.12 -1.65 16.70
N SER A 10 -4.13 -0.98 16.13
CA SER A 10 -3.30 -1.53 15.05
C SER A 10 -2.45 -2.73 15.47
N ALA A 11 -2.27 -2.98 16.78
CA ALA A 11 -1.62 -4.18 17.30
C ALA A 11 -2.38 -5.47 16.92
N GLN A 12 -3.70 -5.39 16.78
CA GLN A 12 -4.56 -6.57 16.57
C GLN A 12 -4.92 -6.76 15.10
N THR A 13 -5.26 -5.67 14.41
CA THR A 13 -5.82 -5.72 13.04
C THR A 13 -4.85 -5.27 11.96
N GLY A 14 -3.76 -4.58 12.33
CA GLY A 14 -3.03 -3.70 11.42
C GLY A 14 -3.89 -2.54 10.90
N MET A 15 -3.35 -1.82 9.91
CA MET A 15 -4.05 -0.81 9.13
C MET A 15 -3.99 -1.21 7.67
N THR A 16 -5.14 -1.48 7.04
CA THR A 16 -5.17 -2.03 5.68
C THR A 16 -6.21 -1.34 4.81
N CYS A 17 -5.95 -1.32 3.50
CA CYS A 17 -6.98 -1.07 2.51
C CYS A 17 -6.85 -2.01 1.32
N SER A 18 -7.94 -2.24 0.60
CA SER A 18 -7.92 -2.95 -0.68
C SER A 18 -8.95 -2.37 -1.65
N ILE A 19 -8.65 -2.47 -2.94
CA ILE A 19 -9.58 -2.18 -4.03
C ILE A 19 -9.71 -3.46 -4.84
N ASP A 20 -10.91 -4.04 -4.81
CA ASP A 20 -11.15 -5.39 -5.28
C ASP A 20 -12.47 -5.51 -6.05
N PRO A 21 -12.55 -6.27 -7.15
CA PRO A 21 -13.82 -6.55 -7.81
C PRO A 21 -14.72 -7.41 -6.90
N THR A 22 -16.02 -7.30 -7.14
CA THR A 22 -17.03 -8.14 -6.49
C THR A 22 -16.95 -9.58 -6.99
N ALA A 23 -17.46 -10.53 -6.18
CA ALA A 23 -17.55 -11.93 -6.59
C ALA A 23 -18.43 -12.09 -7.84
N GLU A 24 -19.50 -11.31 -7.94
CA GLU A 24 -20.40 -11.25 -9.08
C GLU A 24 -19.67 -10.75 -10.34
N GLY A 25 -18.92 -9.65 -10.23
CA GLY A 25 -18.15 -9.08 -11.34
C GLY A 25 -17.09 -10.05 -11.86
N ILE A 26 -16.42 -10.78 -10.94
CA ILE A 26 -15.50 -11.85 -11.32
C ILE A 26 -16.23 -12.98 -12.07
N LYS A 27 -17.39 -13.44 -11.59
CA LYS A 27 -18.17 -14.49 -12.27
C LYS A 27 -18.57 -14.06 -13.69
N GLN A 28 -19.05 -12.83 -13.83
CA GLN A 28 -19.46 -12.25 -15.12
C GLN A 28 -18.27 -12.15 -16.08
N LEU A 29 -17.12 -11.64 -15.62
CA LEU A 29 -15.89 -11.58 -16.39
C LEU A 29 -15.45 -12.98 -16.86
N ARG A 30 -15.48 -13.99 -15.99
CA ARG A 30 -15.13 -15.36 -16.37
C ARG A 30 -16.07 -15.93 -17.43
N SER A 31 -17.37 -15.70 -17.29
CA SER A 31 -18.35 -16.10 -18.30
C SER A 31 -18.04 -15.46 -19.66
N LEU A 32 -17.79 -14.14 -19.67
CA LEU A 32 -17.43 -13.39 -20.87
C LEU A 32 -16.14 -13.92 -21.53
N THR A 33 -15.07 -14.12 -20.76
CA THR A 33 -13.78 -14.61 -21.28
C THR A 33 -13.85 -16.01 -21.89
N ARG A 34 -14.75 -16.90 -21.40
CA ARG A 34 -14.98 -18.23 -22.02
C ARG A 34 -15.64 -18.12 -23.40
N GLN A 35 -16.42 -17.07 -23.64
CA GLN A 35 -17.12 -16.82 -24.90
C GLN A 35 -16.22 -16.10 -25.92
N LEU A 36 -15.29 -15.27 -25.44
CA LEU A 36 -14.31 -14.55 -26.27
C LEU A 36 -13.21 -15.50 -26.78
N ARG A 37 -13.47 -16.18 -27.91
CA ARG A 37 -12.48 -17.04 -28.59
C ARG A 37 -11.48 -16.27 -29.47
N THR A 38 -11.80 -15.05 -29.88
CA THR A 38 -10.96 -14.19 -30.73
C THR A 38 -11.16 -12.73 -30.35
N ILE A 39 -10.10 -11.92 -30.43
CA ILE A 39 -10.18 -10.48 -30.16
C ILE A 39 -10.87 -9.82 -31.37
N GLY A 40 -12.08 -9.31 -31.14
CA GLY A 40 -12.76 -8.44 -32.10
C GLY A 40 -12.16 -7.03 -32.07
N ASN A 41 -12.99 -6.00 -32.03
CA ASN A 41 -12.54 -4.64 -31.78
C ASN A 41 -11.97 -4.53 -30.35
N PRO A 42 -10.69 -4.13 -30.17
CA PRO A 42 -10.08 -4.01 -28.84
C PRO A 42 -10.81 -3.05 -27.90
N GLN A 43 -11.33 -1.93 -28.41
CA GLN A 43 -11.99 -0.91 -27.59
C GLN A 43 -13.34 -1.41 -27.07
N GLU A 44 -14.13 -2.05 -27.94
CA GLU A 44 -15.40 -2.67 -27.55
C GLU A 44 -15.16 -3.80 -26.55
N THR A 45 -14.13 -4.60 -26.75
CA THR A 45 -13.82 -5.71 -25.84
C THR A 45 -13.40 -5.20 -24.46
N LEU A 46 -12.64 -4.09 -24.38
CA LEU A 46 -12.31 -3.45 -23.10
C LEU A 46 -13.57 -2.94 -22.38
N ALA A 47 -14.44 -2.24 -23.09
CA ALA A 47 -15.69 -1.76 -22.52
C ALA A 47 -16.59 -2.92 -22.02
N MET A 48 -16.63 -4.04 -22.74
CA MET A 48 -17.34 -5.26 -22.30
C MET A 48 -16.72 -5.86 -21.04
N ILE A 49 -15.38 -5.91 -20.96
CA ILE A 49 -14.68 -6.42 -19.78
C ILE A 49 -14.92 -5.51 -18.56
N GLU A 50 -14.84 -4.20 -18.73
CA GLU A 50 -15.09 -3.22 -17.66
C GLU A 50 -16.54 -3.29 -17.17
N ALA A 51 -17.50 -3.38 -18.09
CA ALA A 51 -18.91 -3.55 -17.77
C ALA A 51 -19.17 -4.87 -17.03
N ALA A 52 -18.54 -5.97 -17.46
CA ALA A 52 -18.68 -7.27 -16.81
C ALA A 52 -18.03 -7.30 -15.41
N LEU A 53 -16.90 -6.61 -15.21
CA LEU A 53 -16.25 -6.55 -13.91
C LEU A 53 -17.01 -5.64 -12.92
N GLY A 54 -17.64 -4.58 -13.44
CA GLY A 54 -18.39 -3.62 -12.64
C GLY A 54 -17.50 -2.77 -11.72
N PRO A 55 -18.09 -1.95 -10.82
CA PRO A 55 -17.33 -1.18 -9.86
C PRO A 55 -16.62 -2.11 -8.85
N GLN A 56 -15.38 -1.77 -8.54
CA GLN A 56 -14.59 -2.42 -7.50
C GLN A 56 -14.91 -1.82 -6.14
N MET A 57 -14.92 -2.65 -5.11
CA MET A 57 -15.21 -2.27 -3.74
C MET A 57 -13.93 -1.87 -3.03
N VAL A 58 -14.01 -0.78 -2.28
CA VAL A 58 -12.94 -0.33 -1.40
C VAL A 58 -13.22 -0.87 0.00
N SER A 59 -12.25 -1.55 0.59
CA SER A 59 -12.30 -2.00 1.98
C SER A 59 -11.19 -1.32 2.77
N ILE A 60 -11.48 -0.84 3.97
CA ILE A 60 -10.51 -0.18 4.86
C ILE A 60 -10.67 -0.79 6.27
N SER A 61 -9.56 -1.05 6.95
CA SER A 61 -9.53 -1.57 8.32
C SER A 61 -8.41 -0.90 9.14
N GLY A 62 -8.59 -0.83 10.46
CA GLY A 62 -7.62 -0.28 11.42
C GLY A 62 -7.58 1.25 11.53
N VAL A 63 -8.20 1.97 10.59
CA VAL A 63 -8.32 3.44 10.61
C VAL A 63 -9.72 3.87 10.14
N PRO A 64 -10.27 5.01 10.60
CA PRO A 64 -11.57 5.47 10.14
C PRO A 64 -11.52 5.86 8.64
N ALA A 65 -12.48 5.38 7.86
CA ALA A 65 -12.49 5.46 6.39
C ALA A 65 -12.62 6.90 5.84
N SER A 66 -13.22 7.79 6.62
CA SER A 66 -13.42 9.21 6.30
C SER A 66 -12.19 10.09 6.54
N THR A 67 -11.05 9.52 6.92
CA THR A 67 -9.86 10.30 7.29
C THR A 67 -8.90 10.51 6.12
N HIS A 68 -8.03 11.53 6.23
CA HIS A 68 -6.92 11.72 5.30
C HIS A 68 -6.03 10.47 5.22
N PHE A 69 -5.79 9.80 6.35
CA PHE A 69 -4.99 8.58 6.43
C PHE A 69 -5.56 7.49 5.52
N ALA A 70 -6.85 7.18 5.65
CA ALA A 70 -7.53 6.21 4.79
C ALA A 70 -7.51 6.62 3.31
N ARG A 71 -7.73 7.91 3.02
CA ARG A 71 -7.67 8.44 1.64
C ARG A 71 -6.30 8.26 1.00
N VAL A 72 -5.21 8.51 1.73
CA VAL A 72 -3.84 8.32 1.24
C VAL A 72 -3.58 6.85 0.92
N MET A 73 -3.99 5.93 1.78
CA MET A 73 -3.82 4.49 1.54
C MET A 73 -4.54 4.06 0.26
N VAL A 74 -5.82 4.41 0.12
CA VAL A 74 -6.61 4.05 -1.07
C VAL A 74 -6.07 4.73 -2.32
N ALA A 75 -5.70 6.01 -2.25
CA ALA A 75 -5.12 6.73 -3.38
C ALA A 75 -3.80 6.10 -3.83
N ALA A 76 -2.95 5.64 -2.91
CA ALA A 76 -1.68 5.02 -3.24
C ALA A 76 -1.87 3.66 -3.92
N ASP A 77 -2.78 2.82 -3.44
CA ASP A 77 -3.13 1.55 -4.11
C ASP A 77 -3.70 1.80 -5.51
N PHE A 78 -4.64 2.73 -5.63
CA PHE A 78 -5.23 3.11 -6.91
C PHE A 78 -4.17 3.62 -7.90
N ARG A 79 -3.30 4.53 -7.45
CA ARG A 79 -2.22 5.10 -8.28
C ARG A 79 -1.21 4.03 -8.68
N MET A 80 -0.79 3.18 -7.75
CA MET A 80 0.10 2.04 -8.00
C MET A 80 -0.45 1.15 -9.12
N LYS A 81 -1.71 0.74 -9.03
CA LYS A 81 -2.37 -0.11 -10.04
C LYS A 81 -2.42 0.56 -11.41
N ARG A 82 -2.69 1.87 -11.48
CA ARG A 82 -2.73 2.62 -12.75
C ARG A 82 -1.38 2.68 -13.45
N LEU A 83 -0.30 2.86 -12.69
CA LEU A 83 1.06 2.79 -13.20
C LEU A 83 1.42 1.37 -13.67
N ALA A 84 1.07 0.34 -12.88
CA ALA A 84 1.29 -1.07 -13.24
C ALA A 84 0.62 -1.41 -14.57
N MET A 85 -0.63 -0.99 -14.71
CA MET A 85 -1.49 -1.31 -15.82
C MET A 85 -1.30 -0.36 -17.02
N ASN A 86 -0.34 0.54 -17.03
CA ASN A 86 -0.16 1.49 -18.16
C ASN A 86 -1.43 2.33 -18.44
N LEU A 87 -2.26 2.56 -17.42
CA LEU A 87 -3.40 3.49 -17.49
C LEU A 87 -2.93 4.93 -17.34
N GLU A 88 -1.77 5.13 -16.72
CA GLU A 88 -1.11 6.42 -16.56
C GLU A 88 0.39 6.28 -16.77
N GLN A 89 1.01 7.33 -17.29
CA GLN A 89 2.46 7.39 -17.42
C GLN A 89 3.09 7.65 -16.05
N PRO A 90 4.16 6.93 -15.68
CA PRO A 90 4.87 7.20 -14.45
C PRO A 90 5.53 8.57 -14.48
N PRO A 91 5.55 9.31 -13.37
CA PRO A 91 6.16 10.64 -13.31
C PRO A 91 7.70 10.59 -13.25
N ILE A 92 8.29 9.41 -13.42
CA ILE A 92 9.74 9.17 -13.42
C ILE A 92 10.14 8.37 -14.66
N ALA A 93 11.29 8.70 -15.25
CA ALA A 93 11.74 8.10 -16.49
C ALA A 93 12.19 6.65 -16.29
N GLY A 94 11.78 5.71 -17.16
CA GLY A 94 12.30 4.34 -17.13
C GLY A 94 11.68 3.39 -16.11
N LEU A 95 10.56 3.76 -15.47
CA LEU A 95 9.77 2.80 -14.69
C LEU A 95 8.89 2.00 -15.66
N PRO A 96 9.10 0.68 -15.84
CA PRO A 96 8.29 -0.11 -16.76
C PRO A 96 6.88 -0.31 -16.19
N ASN A 97 5.87 -0.35 -17.07
CA ASN A 97 4.56 -0.91 -16.71
C ASN A 97 4.64 -2.44 -16.71
N TYR A 98 3.78 -3.09 -15.92
CA TYR A 98 3.76 -4.54 -15.79
C TYR A 98 3.47 -5.25 -17.12
N LEU A 99 2.56 -4.72 -17.94
CA LEU A 99 2.20 -5.32 -19.24
C LEU A 99 3.39 -5.44 -20.18
N SER A 100 4.35 -4.53 -20.10
CA SER A 100 5.59 -4.57 -20.88
C SER A 100 6.51 -5.74 -20.48
N LEU A 101 6.43 -6.19 -19.22
CA LEU A 101 7.25 -7.24 -18.62
C LEU A 101 6.67 -8.65 -18.82
N VAL A 102 5.39 -8.76 -19.21
CA VAL A 102 4.75 -10.05 -19.47
C VAL A 102 5.26 -10.63 -20.80
N PRO A 103 5.74 -11.90 -20.83
CA PRO A 103 6.17 -12.55 -22.06
C PRO A 103 5.02 -12.72 -23.08
N ALA A 104 5.32 -12.58 -24.36
CA ALA A 104 4.34 -12.75 -25.44
C ALA A 104 3.81 -14.19 -25.58
N THR A 105 4.54 -15.18 -25.07
CA THR A 105 4.19 -16.61 -25.12
C THR A 105 3.09 -17.02 -24.14
N ARG A 106 2.66 -16.13 -23.24
CA ARG A 106 1.68 -16.44 -22.18
C ARG A 106 0.23 -16.32 -22.68
N THR A 107 -0.30 -17.35 -23.31
CA THR A 107 -1.64 -17.38 -23.91
C THR A 107 -2.78 -17.30 -22.88
N GLY A 108 -3.71 -16.36 -23.09
CA GLY A 108 -5.01 -16.29 -22.40
C GLY A 108 -4.96 -15.75 -20.96
N MET A 109 -6.16 -15.48 -20.40
CA MET A 109 -6.34 -15.14 -19.00
C MET A 109 -6.28 -16.43 -18.19
N GLN A 110 -5.11 -16.74 -17.61
CA GLN A 110 -5.02 -17.83 -16.65
C GLN A 110 -5.84 -17.49 -15.41
N ASN A 111 -6.30 -18.49 -14.66
CA ASN A 111 -7.01 -18.29 -13.38
C ASN A 111 -6.15 -17.65 -12.27
N MET A 112 -4.95 -17.18 -12.61
CA MET A 112 -3.95 -16.61 -11.72
C MET A 112 -3.72 -15.15 -12.11
N LEU A 113 -4.09 -14.25 -11.20
CA LEU A 113 -3.93 -12.81 -11.37
C LEU A 113 -2.89 -12.28 -10.38
N PRO A 114 -2.00 -11.35 -10.78
CA PRO A 114 -1.09 -10.74 -9.84
C PRO A 114 -1.87 -9.79 -8.92
N ARG A 115 -1.63 -9.96 -7.62
CA ARG A 115 -1.99 -9.03 -6.56
C ARG A 115 -0.75 -8.22 -6.20
N TRP A 116 -0.90 -6.91 -6.05
CA TRP A 116 0.17 -6.01 -5.58
C TRP A 116 -0.27 -5.24 -4.35
N TRP A 117 0.60 -5.06 -3.37
CA TRP A 117 0.29 -4.17 -2.26
C TRP A 117 1.52 -3.42 -1.77
N LEU A 118 1.30 -2.26 -1.17
CA LEU A 118 2.35 -1.46 -0.55
C LEU A 118 2.40 -1.76 0.94
N ALA A 119 3.60 -1.99 1.45
CA ALA A 119 3.83 -2.29 2.85
C ALA A 119 5.10 -1.59 3.37
N PRO A 120 5.21 -1.41 4.70
CA PRO A 120 6.45 -1.00 5.35
C PRO A 120 7.67 -1.84 4.94
N GLN A 121 8.82 -1.17 4.72
CA GLN A 121 10.14 -1.78 4.57
C GLN A 121 11.17 -0.95 5.34
N TYR A 122 11.23 -1.21 6.64
CA TYR A 122 12.19 -0.58 7.55
C TYR A 122 13.26 -1.58 7.97
N GLU A 123 14.44 -1.06 8.24
CA GLU A 123 15.44 -1.76 9.06
C GLU A 123 14.96 -1.81 10.53
N PRO A 124 15.56 -2.64 11.39
CA PRO A 124 15.27 -2.59 12.82
C PRO A 124 15.43 -1.16 13.36
N LEU A 125 14.47 -0.70 14.16
CA LEU A 125 14.52 0.61 14.80
C LEU A 125 15.79 0.70 15.65
N LEU A 126 16.60 1.72 15.41
CA LEU A 126 17.78 1.93 16.23
C LEU A 126 17.35 2.58 17.53
N THR A 127 17.91 2.15 18.66
CA THR A 127 17.67 2.78 19.95
C THR A 127 18.95 2.91 20.77
N ASP A 128 19.03 3.92 21.63
CA ASP A 128 20.14 4.04 22.56
C ASP A 128 20.01 2.99 23.71
N PRO A 129 21.07 2.74 24.49
CA PRO A 129 21.01 1.77 25.59
C PRO A 129 19.92 2.04 26.63
N ASP A 130 19.49 3.30 26.77
CA ASP A 130 18.46 3.72 27.71
C ASP A 130 17.02 3.66 27.13
N GLY A 131 16.88 3.40 25.82
CA GLY A 131 15.57 3.37 25.14
C GLY A 131 14.86 4.72 25.10
N LEU A 132 15.60 5.82 25.10
CA LEU A 132 15.13 7.21 25.12
C LEU A 132 15.36 7.94 23.79
N SER A 133 16.09 7.34 22.86
CA SER A 133 16.24 7.84 21.49
C SER A 133 15.99 6.73 20.49
N TRP A 134 15.37 7.10 19.38
CA TRP A 134 14.92 6.16 18.36
C TRP A 134 15.18 6.72 16.97
N GLU A 135 15.65 5.85 16.07
CA GLU A 135 15.86 6.19 14.67
C GLU A 135 15.06 5.24 13.77
N LEU A 136 14.24 5.81 12.91
CA LEU A 136 13.54 5.08 11.85
C LEU A 136 14.44 5.01 10.62
N ARG A 137 14.74 3.80 10.16
CA ARG A 137 15.75 3.56 9.10
C ARG A 137 15.20 2.67 7.99
N GLY A 138 15.84 2.74 6.83
CA GLY A 138 15.45 2.02 5.63
C GLY A 138 14.58 2.85 4.68
N GLN A 139 14.16 2.24 3.58
CA GLN A 139 13.47 2.92 2.47
C GLN A 139 12.03 3.36 2.85
N GLY A 140 11.44 2.73 3.84
CA GLY A 140 10.10 3.03 4.36
C GLY A 140 8.99 2.24 3.67
N VAL A 141 8.96 2.19 2.33
CA VAL A 141 7.88 1.49 1.59
C VAL A 141 8.45 0.49 0.59
N GLN A 142 7.84 -0.68 0.50
CA GLN A 142 8.03 -1.65 -0.57
C GLN A 142 6.71 -2.00 -1.25
N CYS A 143 6.80 -2.35 -2.53
CA CYS A 143 5.75 -3.05 -3.24
C CYS A 143 5.99 -4.56 -3.14
N LEU A 144 4.97 -5.29 -2.72
CA LEU A 144 4.94 -6.74 -2.62
C LEU A 144 3.97 -7.30 -3.66
N THR A 145 4.14 -8.58 -4.01
CA THR A 145 3.25 -9.25 -4.95
C THR A 145 3.04 -10.70 -4.62
N GLU A 146 1.88 -11.21 -5.04
CA GLU A 146 1.49 -12.61 -4.94
C GLU A 146 0.55 -12.93 -6.11
N GLU A 147 0.45 -14.20 -6.51
CA GLU A 147 -0.57 -14.69 -7.41
C GLU A 147 -1.81 -15.12 -6.62
N GLU A 148 -2.98 -14.66 -7.06
CA GLU A 148 -4.27 -15.12 -6.53
C GLU A 148 -4.96 -16.06 -7.53
N PHE A 149 -5.44 -17.18 -7.02
CA PHE A 149 -6.30 -18.10 -7.76
C PHE A 149 -7.77 -17.69 -7.62
N VAL A 150 -8.48 -17.63 -8.73
CA VAL A 150 -9.92 -17.33 -8.74
C VAL A 150 -10.74 -18.62 -8.82
N GLN A 151 -11.51 -18.92 -7.77
CA GLN A 151 -12.42 -20.07 -7.70
C GLN A 151 -13.71 -19.84 -8.48
N GLN A 152 -14.43 -20.92 -8.79
CA GLN A 152 -15.62 -20.87 -9.67
C GLN A 152 -16.71 -19.93 -9.15
N ASP A 153 -16.82 -19.79 -7.83
CA ASP A 153 -17.74 -18.91 -7.14
C ASP A 153 -17.27 -17.44 -7.06
N GLY A 154 -16.18 -17.09 -7.73
CA GLY A 154 -15.60 -15.75 -7.73
C GLY A 154 -14.75 -15.43 -6.51
N THR A 155 -14.60 -16.36 -5.55
CA THR A 155 -13.68 -16.17 -4.43
C THR A 155 -12.23 -16.20 -4.90
N ARG A 156 -11.38 -15.39 -4.26
CA ARG A 156 -9.95 -15.30 -4.55
C ARG A 156 -9.16 -15.93 -3.42
N GLN A 157 -8.17 -16.73 -3.77
CA GLN A 157 -7.30 -17.42 -2.82
C GLN A 157 -5.84 -17.12 -3.14
N ALA A 158 -5.14 -16.57 -2.16
CA ALA A 158 -3.69 -16.38 -2.17
C ALA A 158 -2.98 -17.73 -2.38
N THR A 159 -1.96 -17.74 -3.25
CA THR A 159 -1.23 -18.98 -3.60
C THR A 159 0.11 -19.14 -2.90
N GLY A 160 0.59 -18.12 -2.19
CA GLY A 160 1.92 -18.04 -1.59
C GLY A 160 3.06 -17.88 -2.60
N ARG A 161 2.75 -17.75 -3.89
CA ARG A 161 3.74 -17.68 -4.98
C ARG A 161 3.58 -16.38 -5.74
N ALA A 162 4.67 -15.87 -6.31
CA ALA A 162 4.65 -14.68 -7.14
C ALA A 162 5.22 -14.97 -8.54
N GLY A 163 4.52 -14.49 -9.57
CA GLY A 163 4.98 -14.61 -10.95
C GLY A 163 6.22 -13.73 -11.21
N ALA A 164 7.14 -14.20 -12.06
CA ALA A 164 8.41 -13.50 -12.33
C ALA A 164 8.23 -12.05 -12.84
N ALA A 165 7.25 -11.82 -13.73
CA ALA A 165 6.97 -10.48 -14.25
C ALA A 165 6.39 -9.54 -13.17
N ALA A 166 5.49 -10.07 -12.31
CA ALA A 166 4.88 -9.31 -11.23
C ALA A 166 5.89 -8.96 -10.15
N THR A 167 6.78 -9.92 -9.84
CA THR A 167 7.91 -9.75 -8.92
C THR A 167 8.88 -8.70 -9.46
N LYS A 168 9.24 -8.78 -10.75
CA LYS A 168 10.12 -7.80 -11.39
C LYS A 168 9.50 -6.40 -11.34
N TRP A 169 8.21 -6.27 -11.59
CA TRP A 169 7.52 -4.98 -11.50
C TRP A 169 7.55 -4.41 -10.07
N ALA A 170 7.16 -5.23 -9.08
CA ALA A 170 7.17 -4.85 -7.66
C ALA A 170 8.57 -4.40 -7.22
N ASN A 171 9.62 -5.15 -7.58
CA ASN A 171 11.01 -4.79 -7.28
C ASN A 171 11.44 -3.48 -7.93
N ASN A 172 11.02 -3.19 -9.17
CA ASN A 172 11.34 -1.91 -9.82
C ASN A 172 10.64 -0.74 -9.12
N MET A 173 9.38 -0.91 -8.72
CA MET A 173 8.66 0.11 -7.97
C MET A 173 9.31 0.36 -6.61
N THR A 174 9.64 -0.71 -5.89
CA THR A 174 10.36 -0.64 -4.61
C THR A 174 11.68 0.10 -4.78
N ALA A 175 12.56 -0.34 -5.67
CA ALA A 175 13.89 0.26 -5.84
C ALA A 175 13.86 1.74 -6.27
N ARG A 176 12.73 2.22 -6.83
CA ARG A 176 12.56 3.60 -7.28
C ARG A 176 11.50 4.36 -6.50
N PHE A 177 11.12 3.86 -5.34
CA PHE A 177 10.04 4.43 -4.55
C PHE A 177 10.38 5.85 -4.05
N ASP A 178 11.65 6.13 -3.73
CA ASP A 178 12.11 7.48 -3.37
C ASP A 178 11.87 8.51 -4.49
N GLU A 179 12.23 8.15 -5.72
CA GLU A 179 12.05 9.03 -6.87
C GLU A 179 10.55 9.21 -7.20
N LEU A 180 9.77 8.13 -7.09
CA LEU A 180 8.31 8.19 -7.20
C LEU A 180 7.70 9.13 -6.15
N ALA A 181 8.08 8.97 -4.88
CA ALA A 181 7.57 9.77 -3.78
C ALA A 181 7.93 11.26 -3.91
N ALA A 182 9.10 11.58 -4.49
CA ALA A 182 9.52 12.95 -4.76
C ALA A 182 8.73 13.62 -5.90
N LYS A 183 8.13 12.84 -6.82
CA LYS A 183 7.40 13.36 -8.00
C LYS A 183 5.89 13.18 -7.91
N ASP A 184 5.41 12.26 -7.08
CA ASP A 184 4.01 11.99 -6.85
C ASP A 184 3.70 12.07 -5.36
N SER A 185 2.97 13.12 -4.98
CA SER A 185 2.69 13.42 -3.57
C SER A 185 1.96 12.29 -2.86
N VAL A 186 1.21 11.45 -3.57
CA VAL A 186 0.47 10.33 -2.95
C VAL A 186 1.46 9.32 -2.36
N PHE A 187 2.55 9.01 -3.05
CA PHE A 187 3.56 8.06 -2.55
C PHE A 187 4.40 8.66 -1.41
N GLY A 188 4.70 9.96 -1.47
CA GLY A 188 5.33 10.66 -0.35
C GLY A 188 4.44 10.70 0.90
N GLN A 189 3.15 10.99 0.72
CA GLN A 189 2.17 10.95 1.81
C GLN A 189 1.99 9.54 2.37
N LEU A 190 2.03 8.50 1.53
CA LEU A 190 1.96 7.12 1.99
C LEU A 190 3.13 6.78 2.92
N ARG A 191 4.36 7.19 2.57
CA ARG A 191 5.51 7.01 3.43
C ARG A 191 5.30 7.69 4.78
N ASN A 192 4.89 8.95 4.79
CA ASN A 192 4.64 9.70 6.03
C ASN A 192 3.56 9.01 6.90
N VAL A 193 2.52 8.46 6.27
CA VAL A 193 1.46 7.71 6.93
C VAL A 193 1.98 6.41 7.55
N MET A 194 2.88 5.69 6.87
CA MET A 194 3.56 4.51 7.40
C MET A 194 4.53 4.87 8.54
N ASP A 195 5.34 5.92 8.38
CA ASP A 195 6.28 6.40 9.39
C ASP A 195 5.53 6.76 10.68
N LEU A 196 4.45 7.56 10.56
CA LEU A 196 3.63 7.94 11.70
C LEU A 196 2.95 6.74 12.36
N ALA A 197 2.54 5.73 11.59
CA ALA A 197 1.97 4.51 12.15
C ALA A 197 3.01 3.73 12.97
N VAL A 198 4.24 3.59 12.48
CA VAL A 198 5.35 2.94 13.19
C VAL A 198 5.71 3.72 14.46
N VAL A 199 5.84 5.05 14.36
CA VAL A 199 6.11 5.92 15.51
C VAL A 199 4.98 5.82 16.55
N ALA A 200 3.72 5.82 16.12
CA ALA A 200 2.60 5.65 17.03
C ALA A 200 2.61 4.29 17.74
N ALA A 201 2.90 3.20 17.01
CA ALA A 201 3.03 1.88 17.61
C ALA A 201 4.19 1.82 18.60
N LEU A 202 5.33 2.42 18.28
CA LEU A 202 6.49 2.52 19.17
C LEU A 202 6.15 3.28 20.46
N ILE A 203 5.47 4.43 20.36
CA ILE A 203 5.05 5.24 21.51
C ILE A 203 4.16 4.44 22.46
N GLU A 204 3.18 3.70 21.92
CA GLU A 204 2.29 2.85 22.72
C GLU A 204 3.02 1.64 23.30
N LYS A 205 3.90 1.00 22.51
CA LYS A 205 4.61 -0.23 22.89
C LYS A 205 5.61 0.00 24.03
N GLU A 206 6.36 1.10 23.97
CA GLU A 206 7.42 1.41 24.94
C GLU A 206 6.95 2.36 26.05
N ASP A 207 5.64 2.61 26.12
CA ASP A 207 4.99 3.50 27.10
C ASP A 207 5.68 4.88 27.21
N LEU A 208 6.10 5.42 26.05
CA LEU A 208 6.98 6.60 26.00
C LEU A 208 6.31 7.84 26.58
N ARG A 209 4.98 7.94 26.50
CA ARG A 209 4.21 9.06 27.07
C ARG A 209 4.30 9.08 28.59
N SER A 210 4.10 7.93 29.23
CA SER A 210 4.19 7.80 30.68
C SER A 210 5.63 7.99 31.16
N ARG A 211 6.61 7.44 30.44
CA ARG A 211 8.04 7.64 30.72
C ARG A 211 8.46 9.11 30.63
N ALA A 212 7.87 9.86 29.69
CA ALA A 212 8.11 11.30 29.55
C ALA A 212 7.29 12.15 30.53
N GLY A 213 6.29 11.59 31.22
CA GLY A 213 5.36 12.34 32.07
C GLY A 213 4.49 13.32 31.28
N VAL A 214 4.22 13.05 30.00
CA VAL A 214 3.45 13.94 29.11
C VAL A 214 2.15 13.29 28.69
N ASP A 215 1.03 13.97 28.92
CA ASP A 215 -0.25 13.64 28.32
C ASP A 215 -0.48 14.47 27.04
N LEU A 216 -1.06 13.86 26.02
CA LEU A 216 -1.27 14.45 24.69
C LEU A 216 -2.73 14.31 24.23
N PRO A 217 -3.72 14.72 25.05
CA PRO A 217 -5.13 14.39 24.86
C PRO A 217 -5.66 14.90 23.50
N TYR A 218 -5.20 16.08 23.06
CA TYR A 218 -5.57 16.63 21.76
C TYR A 218 -5.13 15.72 20.59
N LEU A 219 -3.95 15.12 20.67
CA LEU A 219 -3.43 14.24 19.62
C LEU A 219 -4.08 12.86 19.68
N THR A 220 -4.39 12.35 20.88
CA THR A 220 -4.86 10.98 21.12
C THR A 220 -6.38 10.81 21.11
N HIS A 221 -7.17 11.80 21.52
CA HIS A 221 -8.65 11.70 21.51
C HIS A 221 -9.40 13.02 21.24
N ASP A 222 -9.04 14.13 21.89
CA ASP A 222 -9.87 15.36 21.90
C ASP A 222 -9.82 16.18 20.61
N GLY A 223 -8.71 16.12 19.87
CA GLY A 223 -8.57 16.92 18.66
C GLY A 223 -9.59 16.56 17.59
N THR A 224 -10.05 17.56 16.83
CA THR A 224 -10.92 17.31 15.68
C THR A 224 -10.10 16.73 14.54
N VAL A 225 -10.54 15.58 14.00
CA VAL A 225 -9.95 15.00 12.78
C VAL A 225 -10.81 15.43 11.60
N MET A 226 -10.18 16.06 10.62
CA MET A 226 -10.84 16.45 9.37
C MET A 226 -11.47 15.23 8.70
N GLN A 227 -12.75 15.37 8.35
CA GLN A 227 -13.56 14.33 7.73
C GLN A 227 -13.64 14.59 6.23
N PHE A 228 -13.64 13.51 5.46
CA PHE A 228 -13.76 13.49 4.01
C PHE A 228 -14.79 12.45 3.59
N CYS A 229 -15.21 12.50 2.32
CA CYS A 229 -16.02 11.45 1.73
C CYS A 229 -15.29 10.10 1.80
N GLU A 230 -15.98 9.08 2.30
CA GLU A 230 -15.44 7.74 2.40
C GLU A 230 -15.31 7.12 1.00
N PRO A 231 -14.12 6.62 0.63
CA PRO A 231 -13.96 5.90 -0.63
C PRO A 231 -14.60 4.51 -0.47
N THR A 232 -15.70 4.26 -1.17
CA THR A 232 -16.44 3.00 -1.10
C THR A 232 -16.32 2.17 -2.38
N ARG A 233 -16.17 2.83 -3.53
CA ARG A 233 -16.14 2.20 -4.85
C ARG A 233 -15.23 2.93 -5.83
N VAL A 234 -14.68 2.18 -6.78
CA VAL A 234 -13.88 2.68 -7.89
C VAL A 234 -14.34 2.01 -9.18
N ASN A 235 -14.46 2.76 -10.28
CA ASN A 235 -14.76 2.16 -11.57
C ASN A 235 -13.61 1.26 -12.02
N SER A 236 -13.95 0.04 -12.46
CA SER A 236 -12.98 -0.81 -13.13
C SER A 236 -12.43 -0.12 -14.37
N GLN A 237 -11.12 -0.14 -14.50
CA GLN A 237 -10.44 0.30 -15.70
C GLN A 237 -9.50 -0.80 -16.12
N THR A 238 -9.51 -1.08 -17.41
CA THR A 238 -8.68 -2.11 -18.02
C THR A 238 -7.76 -1.50 -19.04
N SER A 239 -6.60 -2.10 -19.15
CA SER A 239 -5.54 -1.65 -20.04
C SER A 239 -5.13 -2.79 -20.94
N PHE A 240 -5.00 -2.48 -22.23
CA PHE A 240 -4.52 -3.41 -23.21
C PHE A 240 -3.10 -3.04 -23.65
N LEU A 241 -2.24 -4.05 -23.78
CA LEU A 241 -1.01 -3.92 -24.54
C LEU A 241 -1.00 -5.05 -25.58
N LYS A 242 -1.03 -4.69 -26.86
CA LYS A 242 -1.07 -5.63 -27.99
C LYS A 242 0.26 -6.38 -28.09
N LYS A 243 0.44 -7.41 -27.26
CA LYS A 243 1.49 -8.43 -27.39
C LYS A 243 0.81 -9.79 -27.59
N GLY A 244 0.44 -10.10 -28.83
CA GLY A 244 -0.26 -11.35 -29.18
C GLY A 244 -1.75 -11.34 -28.81
N GLN A 245 -2.27 -12.47 -28.31
CA GLN A 245 -3.68 -12.67 -27.92
C GLN A 245 -3.93 -12.53 -26.39
N ASN A 246 -3.00 -11.92 -25.65
CA ASN A 246 -2.96 -12.06 -24.20
C ASN A 246 -3.72 -10.94 -23.49
N TRP A 247 -4.44 -11.31 -22.42
CA TRP A 247 -5.22 -10.41 -21.57
C TRP A 247 -4.65 -10.48 -20.17
N VAL A 248 -4.35 -9.34 -19.56
CA VAL A 248 -4.07 -9.29 -18.12
C VAL A 248 -4.94 -8.24 -17.47
N ILE A 249 -5.70 -8.70 -16.48
CA ILE A 249 -6.50 -7.85 -15.61
C ILE A 249 -5.88 -8.03 -14.23
N SER A 250 -5.13 -7.05 -13.74
CA SER A 250 -4.83 -7.02 -12.32
C SER A 250 -5.99 -6.36 -11.60
N ALA A 251 -6.62 -7.12 -10.72
CA ALA A 251 -7.85 -6.68 -10.06
C ALA A 251 -7.71 -6.58 -8.54
N SER A 252 -6.57 -6.97 -7.96
CA SER A 252 -6.45 -7.02 -6.51
C SER A 252 -5.15 -6.39 -6.02
N GLY A 253 -5.25 -5.74 -4.88
CA GLY A 253 -4.14 -5.05 -4.28
C GLY A 253 -4.56 -4.12 -3.18
N GLY A 254 -3.59 -3.45 -2.55
CA GLY A 254 -3.89 -2.62 -1.39
C GLY A 254 -2.70 -1.95 -0.75
N VAL A 255 -2.93 -1.52 0.48
CA VAL A 255 -1.90 -1.08 1.42
C VAL A 255 -2.06 -1.91 2.69
N GLN A 256 -0.95 -2.37 3.25
CA GLN A 256 -0.93 -3.15 4.49
C GLN A 256 0.16 -2.62 5.41
N ILE A 257 -0.23 -2.20 6.61
CA ILE A 257 0.66 -1.64 7.61
C ILE A 257 0.46 -2.42 8.91
N TYR A 258 1.48 -3.16 9.33
CA TYR A 258 1.55 -3.81 10.64
C TYR A 258 2.62 -3.13 11.47
N PRO A 259 2.33 -1.95 12.07
CA PRO A 259 3.37 -1.11 12.63
C PRO A 259 4.00 -1.72 13.90
N TRP A 260 3.28 -2.58 14.62
CA TRP A 260 3.80 -3.29 15.79
C TRP A 260 4.87 -4.32 15.42
N GLU A 261 4.74 -5.01 14.30
CA GLU A 261 5.77 -5.95 13.81
C GLU A 261 7.09 -5.23 13.45
N ILE A 262 7.00 -3.95 13.08
CA ILE A 262 8.17 -3.11 12.84
C ILE A 262 8.73 -2.61 14.17
N ALA A 263 7.88 -2.13 15.07
CA ALA A 263 8.28 -1.67 16.40
C ALA A 263 8.90 -2.79 17.27
N ASP A 264 8.58 -4.06 17.01
CA ASP A 264 9.19 -5.23 17.65
C ASP A 264 10.65 -5.44 17.25
N LYS A 265 11.06 -4.96 16.07
CA LYS A 265 12.40 -5.14 15.53
C LYS A 265 13.25 -3.94 15.93
N ARG A 266 14.14 -4.13 16.89
CA ARG A 266 15.08 -3.08 17.35
C ARG A 266 16.52 -3.53 17.41
N ALA A 267 17.43 -2.57 17.26
CA ALA A 267 18.85 -2.72 17.46
C ALA A 267 19.37 -1.61 18.35
N THR A 268 20.33 -1.89 19.23
CA THR A 268 20.91 -0.89 20.12
C THR A 268 22.17 -0.28 19.49
N ALA A 269 22.32 1.05 19.60
CA ALA A 269 23.53 1.75 19.19
C ALA A 269 23.87 2.94 20.08
N GLU A 270 25.14 3.02 20.49
CA GLU A 270 25.65 4.16 21.27
C GLU A 270 25.70 5.47 20.47
N SER A 271 25.68 5.40 19.14
CA SER A 271 25.70 6.57 18.25
C SER A 271 24.51 7.51 18.44
N LEU A 272 23.41 7.05 19.06
CA LEU A 272 22.25 7.88 19.39
C LEU A 272 22.40 8.69 20.68
N VAL A 273 23.32 8.31 21.57
CA VAL A 273 23.54 9.03 22.84
C VAL A 273 23.97 10.48 22.63
N PRO A 274 24.92 10.80 21.73
CA PRO A 274 25.27 12.19 21.43
C PRO A 274 24.12 13.00 20.82
N VAL A 275 23.28 12.38 19.99
CA VAL A 275 22.12 13.03 19.36
C VAL A 275 21.12 13.46 20.44
N ARG A 276 20.82 12.57 21.39
CA ARG A 276 20.00 12.89 22.56
C ARG A 276 20.57 14.03 23.40
N ALA A 277 21.88 13.99 23.65
CA ALA A 277 22.56 15.01 24.45
C ALA A 277 22.59 16.38 23.76
N GLU A 278 22.63 16.43 22.42
CA GLU A 278 22.45 17.68 21.66
C GLU A 278 21.02 18.20 21.75
N ALA A 279 20.01 17.33 21.60
CA ALA A 279 18.61 17.73 21.70
C ALA A 279 18.31 18.36 23.08
N LEU A 280 18.76 17.75 24.17
CA LEU A 280 18.56 18.29 25.53
C LEU A 280 19.25 19.65 25.78
N ARG A 281 20.28 20.00 25.01
CA ARG A 281 21.01 21.28 25.15
C ARG A 281 20.25 22.48 24.58
N GLN A 282 19.21 22.28 23.76
CA GLN A 282 18.46 23.36 23.12
C GLN A 282 17.51 24.12 24.07
N GLY A 283 17.51 23.79 25.38
CA GLY A 283 16.74 24.50 26.41
C GLY A 283 15.28 24.03 26.50
N PRO A 284 14.41 24.67 27.31
CA PRO A 284 13.04 24.24 27.55
C PRO A 284 12.01 24.64 26.46
N GLY A 285 12.47 25.04 25.27
CA GLY A 285 11.58 25.39 24.16
C GLY A 285 10.98 24.16 23.47
N TRP A 286 9.90 24.33 22.72
CA TRP A 286 9.54 23.35 21.69
C TRP A 286 10.36 23.68 20.43
N TRP A 287 11.10 22.72 19.89
CA TRP A 287 11.80 22.86 18.60
C TRP A 287 11.44 21.70 17.66
N TRP A 288 11.45 21.98 16.36
CA TRP A 288 11.42 20.99 15.30
C TRP A 288 12.64 21.27 14.38
N ASN A 289 13.33 20.22 13.95
CA ASN A 289 14.33 20.27 12.88
C ASN A 289 13.75 19.65 11.61
#